data_AF-A0A0D2RVH7-F1
#
_entry.id   AF-A0A0D2RVH7-F1
#
_cell.length_a   1.000
_cell.length_b   1.000
_cell.length_c   1.000
_cell.angle_alpha   90.00
_cell.angle_beta   90.00
_cell.angle_gamma   90.00
#
_symmetry.space_group_name_H-M   'P 1'
#
loop_
_entity.id
_entity.type
_entity.pdbx_description
1 polymer ?
#
loop_
_entity_poly.entity_id
_entity_poly.type
_entity_poly.pdbx_seq_one_letter_code
_entity_poly.pdbx_strand_id
1 'polypeptide(L)'
;MCCTRLSPCSYNGQEFDAYAKVVVNAAGPFCDSVRKMANKDALPMICPSSGVHIVLPDYYSPDGMGLIVPKTKDGRVVFMLPWLGRTIAGTTDSSTSITPLPEPNENEIQFILDAICDYLNIKVRRTDVLSAWSGIRPLAVDPNAKNTESISRDHVVSEEYPGLVTITGGKWTTYRSMAEDAVNAAIKSGKLSPSNECITSNLRLIGGDGWEPSLFTVLAQQYVRMKKSDGGKVVPGVMDTAAAKHLSRAYGTLAERVATIAQNENLGKRLAHGYPYLEAEVAYCARNEYCESAVDFIARRSRLAFLDTDAASHALPRIIEILATEHNWDKSRQKEEIQKAKEFLETFKSSKNAHFHDGKHQ
;
A
#
# COMPACT_ATOMS: atom_id res chain seq x y z
N MET A 1 -31.74 11.62 7.76
CA MET A 1 -31.07 10.31 7.61
C MET A 1 -30.62 10.24 6.18
N CYS A 2 -29.32 10.11 5.94
CA CYS A 2 -28.76 9.95 4.60
C CYS A 2 -28.95 8.48 4.19
N CYS A 3 -29.52 8.26 3.02
CA CYS A 3 -29.55 6.94 2.39
C CYS A 3 -28.48 6.91 1.31
N THR A 4 -27.67 5.86 1.30
CA THR A 4 -26.70 5.61 0.23
C THR A 4 -26.93 4.20 -0.28
N ARG A 5 -27.22 4.08 -1.57
CA ARG A 5 -27.20 2.79 -2.25
C ARG A 5 -25.75 2.44 -2.54
N LEU A 6 -25.28 1.33 -1.99
CA LEU A 6 -23.95 0.82 -2.28
C LEU A 6 -24.06 -0.02 -3.55
N SER A 7 -23.27 0.36 -4.56
CA SER A 7 -23.11 -0.38 -5.82
C SER A 7 -22.63 -1.81 -5.57
N PRO A 8 -22.75 -2.72 -6.55
CA PRO A 8 -22.56 -4.15 -6.34
C PRO A 8 -21.26 -4.45 -5.62
N CYS A 9 -21.34 -5.18 -4.51
CA CYS A 9 -20.13 -5.70 -3.86
C CYS A 9 -19.36 -6.54 -4.89
N SER A 10 -18.07 -6.25 -5.10
CA SER A 10 -17.23 -6.94 -6.09
C SER A 10 -17.11 -8.45 -5.87
N TYR A 11 -17.55 -8.95 -4.69
CA TYR A 11 -17.53 -10.36 -4.33
C TYR A 11 -18.79 -11.16 -4.73
N ASN A 12 -19.98 -10.55 -4.72
CA ASN A 12 -21.23 -11.28 -5.00
C ASN A 12 -22.20 -10.55 -5.94
N GLY A 13 -21.84 -9.35 -6.40
CA GLY A 13 -22.67 -8.56 -7.32
C GLY A 13 -23.96 -8.04 -6.71
N GLN A 14 -24.15 -8.15 -5.38
CA GLN A 14 -25.37 -7.70 -4.71
C GLN A 14 -25.26 -6.23 -4.33
N GLU A 15 -26.32 -5.48 -4.60
CA GLU A 15 -26.53 -4.12 -4.10
C GLU A 15 -27.29 -4.16 -2.78
N PHE A 16 -26.99 -3.23 -1.89
CA PHE A 16 -27.76 -3.04 -0.67
C PHE A 16 -27.81 -1.56 -0.28
N ASP A 17 -28.90 -1.17 0.39
CA ASP A 17 -29.07 0.18 0.89
C ASP A 17 -28.49 0.29 2.32
N ALA A 18 -27.67 1.32 2.55
CA ALA A 18 -27.14 1.65 3.86
C ALA A 18 -27.67 3.02 4.32
N TYR A 19 -28.05 3.10 5.58
CA TYR A 19 -28.64 4.31 6.18
C TYR A 19 -27.75 4.82 7.30
N ALA A 20 -27.39 6.10 7.25
CA ALA A 20 -26.54 6.73 8.25
C ALA A 20 -27.05 8.14 8.60
N LYS A 21 -26.63 8.68 9.75
CA LYS A 21 -26.89 10.08 10.09
C LYS A 21 -26.05 11.02 9.23
N VAL A 22 -24.80 10.64 8.95
CA VAL A 22 -23.81 11.35 8.14
C VAL A 22 -23.01 10.32 7.35
N VAL A 23 -22.65 10.65 6.12
CA VAL A 23 -21.78 9.88 5.24
C VAL A 23 -20.48 10.64 5.07
N VAL A 24 -19.35 9.97 5.33
CA VAL A 24 -18.01 10.55 5.11
C VAL A 24 -17.42 9.98 3.83
N ASN A 25 -17.20 10.85 2.84
CA ASN A 25 -16.48 10.55 1.61
C ASN A 25 -14.98 10.77 1.81
N ALA A 26 -14.24 9.67 1.97
CA ALA A 26 -12.78 9.65 2.08
C ALA A 26 -12.13 8.87 0.91
N ALA A 27 -12.69 9.00 -0.29
CA ALA A 27 -12.30 8.19 -1.46
C ALA A 27 -10.99 8.65 -2.16
N GLY A 28 -10.18 9.49 -1.52
CA GLY A 28 -8.90 9.96 -2.06
C GLY A 28 -9.04 10.57 -3.46
N PRO A 29 -8.31 10.09 -4.50
CA PRO A 29 -8.43 10.61 -5.86
C PRO A 29 -9.81 10.33 -6.50
N PHE A 30 -10.68 9.54 -5.88
CA PHE A 30 -12.03 9.29 -6.35
C PHE A 30 -13.08 10.15 -5.62
N CYS A 31 -12.69 11.11 -4.78
CA CYS A 31 -13.67 11.90 -4.01
C CYS A 31 -14.70 12.63 -4.91
N ASP A 32 -14.29 13.10 -6.08
CA ASP A 32 -15.16 13.79 -7.03
C ASP A 32 -16.20 12.87 -7.67
N SER A 33 -15.88 11.59 -7.89
CA SER A 33 -16.87 10.65 -8.44
C SER A 33 -17.99 10.41 -7.43
N VAL A 34 -17.65 10.30 -6.15
CA VAL A 34 -18.62 10.17 -5.05
C VAL A 34 -19.45 11.46 -4.89
N ARG A 35 -18.82 12.64 -4.90
CA ARG A 35 -19.53 13.93 -4.85
C ARG A 35 -20.54 14.07 -5.99
N LYS A 36 -20.17 13.65 -7.20
CA LYS A 36 -21.03 13.68 -8.38
C LYS A 36 -22.24 12.75 -8.33
N MET A 37 -22.21 11.72 -7.48
CA MET A 37 -23.39 10.89 -7.23
C MET A 37 -24.48 11.68 -6.48
N ALA A 38 -24.10 12.61 -5.60
CA ALA A 38 -25.03 13.50 -4.90
C ALA A 38 -25.40 14.74 -5.73
N ASN A 39 -24.45 15.30 -6.48
CA ASN A 39 -24.68 16.43 -7.38
C ASN A 39 -23.83 16.37 -8.64
N LYS A 40 -24.50 16.21 -9.79
CA LYS A 40 -23.85 16.13 -11.09
C LYS A 40 -23.06 17.39 -11.46
N ASP A 41 -23.45 18.55 -10.94
CA ASP A 41 -22.83 19.85 -11.22
C ASP A 41 -21.71 20.22 -10.24
N ALA A 42 -21.31 19.29 -9.36
CA ALA A 42 -20.22 19.52 -8.42
C ALA A 42 -18.90 19.82 -9.17
N LEU A 43 -18.33 21.00 -8.89
CA LEU A 43 -17.04 21.41 -9.45
C LEU A 43 -15.92 20.49 -8.92
N PRO A 44 -14.94 20.11 -9.75
CA PRO A 44 -13.80 19.32 -9.31
C PRO A 44 -13.08 19.98 -8.14
N MET A 45 -12.69 19.20 -7.13
CA MET A 45 -11.92 19.70 -5.98
C MET A 45 -10.51 19.09 -5.90
N ILE A 46 -10.12 18.28 -6.88
CA ILE A 46 -8.79 17.68 -6.94
C ILE A 46 -8.12 17.89 -8.29
N CYS A 47 -6.80 18.08 -8.24
CA CYS A 47 -5.89 18.02 -9.38
C CYS A 47 -5.05 16.73 -9.25
N PRO A 48 -5.40 15.65 -9.96
CA PRO A 48 -4.68 14.38 -9.87
C PRO A 48 -3.25 14.49 -10.44
N SER A 49 -2.27 14.06 -9.65
CA SER A 49 -0.86 13.96 -10.06
C SER A 49 -0.34 12.54 -9.86
N SER A 50 0.27 11.96 -10.90
CA SER A 50 0.97 10.68 -10.80
C SER A 50 2.36 10.85 -10.21
N GLY A 51 2.79 9.85 -9.45
CA GLY A 51 4.15 9.73 -8.96
C GLY A 51 4.66 8.31 -9.07
N VAL A 52 5.75 8.15 -9.82
CA VAL A 52 6.41 6.87 -10.04
C VAL A 52 7.55 6.66 -9.06
N HIS A 53 7.67 5.43 -8.58
CA HIS A 53 8.87 4.94 -7.90
C HIS A 53 9.37 3.67 -8.60
N ILE A 54 10.67 3.43 -8.48
CA ILE A 54 11.32 2.19 -8.88
C ILE A 54 11.96 1.53 -7.67
N VAL A 55 12.07 0.21 -7.70
CA VAL A 55 12.82 -0.57 -6.72
C VAL A 55 14.02 -1.23 -7.38
N LEU A 56 15.17 -1.09 -6.74
CA LEU A 56 16.48 -1.58 -7.14
C LEU A 56 17.03 -2.52 -6.07
N PRO A 57 18.05 -3.35 -6.38
CA PRO A 57 18.78 -4.15 -5.41
C PRO A 57 19.29 -3.35 -4.21
N ASP A 58 19.53 -4.05 -3.12
CA ASP A 58 20.06 -3.50 -1.87
C ASP A 58 21.40 -2.78 -2.05
N TYR A 59 22.28 -3.26 -2.93
CA TYR A 59 23.60 -2.66 -3.15
C TYR A 59 23.56 -1.22 -3.72
N TYR A 60 22.39 -0.69 -4.11
CA TYR A 60 22.23 0.71 -4.51
C TYR A 60 22.10 1.69 -3.32
N SER A 61 21.77 1.22 -2.11
CA SER A 61 21.74 2.07 -0.92
C SER A 61 22.24 1.33 0.33
N PRO A 62 23.16 1.92 1.12
CA PRO A 62 23.61 1.30 2.36
C PRO A 62 22.49 1.28 3.40
N ASP A 63 22.50 0.25 4.25
CA ASP A 63 21.55 0.14 5.36
C ASP A 63 21.62 1.37 6.27
N GLY A 64 20.45 1.96 6.56
CA GLY A 64 20.32 3.09 7.49
C GLY A 64 20.70 4.46 6.92
N MET A 65 21.05 4.56 5.64
CA MET A 65 21.37 5.84 4.99
C MET A 65 20.52 6.05 3.74
N GLY A 66 19.77 7.15 3.71
CA GLY A 66 19.05 7.62 2.53
C GLY A 66 19.79 8.74 1.81
N LEU A 67 19.64 8.80 0.49
CA LEU A 67 20.17 9.88 -0.35
C LEU A 67 19.02 10.75 -0.87
N ILE A 68 19.27 12.06 -0.90
CA ILE A 68 18.42 13.05 -1.54
C ILE A 68 19.20 13.70 -2.68
N VAL A 69 18.64 13.69 -3.88
CA VAL A 69 19.07 14.49 -5.02
C VAL A 69 18.25 15.78 -4.99
N PRO A 70 18.80 16.89 -4.47
CA PRO A 70 18.01 18.09 -4.19
C PRO A 70 17.60 18.86 -5.44
N LYS A 71 18.27 18.62 -6.57
CA LYS A 71 17.96 19.26 -7.85
C LYS A 71 18.39 18.34 -9.00
N THR A 72 17.41 17.69 -9.62
CA THR A 72 17.59 17.01 -10.92
C THR A 72 17.75 18.02 -12.05
N LYS A 73 18.04 17.54 -13.27
CA LYS A 73 18.21 18.38 -14.47
C LYS A 73 17.01 19.30 -14.75
N ASP A 74 15.80 18.90 -14.35
CA ASP A 74 14.57 19.67 -14.49
C ASP A 74 14.10 20.38 -13.21
N GLY A 75 14.85 20.27 -12.11
CA GLY A 75 14.59 20.97 -10.84
C GLY A 75 13.75 20.21 -9.82
N ARG A 76 13.40 18.94 -10.08
CA ARG A 76 12.71 18.07 -9.13
C ARG A 76 13.66 17.48 -8.07
N VAL A 77 13.06 16.87 -7.05
CA VAL A 77 13.77 16.17 -5.98
C VAL A 77 13.55 14.66 -6.13
N VAL A 78 14.63 13.89 -6.08
CA VAL A 78 14.58 12.42 -6.05
C VAL A 78 15.20 11.92 -4.76
N PHE A 79 14.51 11.03 -4.08
CA PHE A 79 14.98 10.26 -2.94
C PHE A 79 15.43 8.88 -3.41
N MET A 80 16.46 8.36 -2.78
CA MET A 80 16.91 6.98 -2.91
C MET A 80 17.13 6.42 -1.50
N LEU A 81 16.26 5.52 -1.05
CA LEU A 81 16.16 5.11 0.34
C LEU A 81 16.25 3.57 0.48
N PRO A 82 16.89 3.04 1.53
CA PRO A 82 16.78 1.64 1.85
C PRO A 82 15.33 1.32 2.28
N TRP A 83 14.72 0.32 1.65
CA TRP A 83 13.34 -0.08 1.87
C TRP A 83 13.18 -1.60 1.81
N LEU A 84 12.87 -2.21 2.97
CA LEU A 84 12.57 -3.64 3.11
C LEU A 84 13.62 -4.58 2.47
N GLY A 85 14.91 -4.26 2.63
CA GLY A 85 16.01 -5.05 2.07
C GLY A 85 16.25 -4.80 0.58
N ARG A 86 15.71 -3.72 0.03
CA ARG A 86 15.92 -3.21 -1.33
C ARG A 86 16.17 -1.70 -1.28
N THR A 87 16.30 -1.07 -2.43
CA THR A 87 16.44 0.39 -2.56
C THR A 87 15.23 0.93 -3.32
N ILE A 88 14.46 1.84 -2.72
CA ILE A 88 13.40 2.58 -3.43
C ILE A 88 13.94 3.91 -3.93
N ALA A 89 13.69 4.25 -5.20
CA ALA A 89 14.04 5.53 -5.78
C ALA A 89 12.82 6.21 -6.42
N GLY A 90 12.69 7.52 -6.23
CA GLY A 90 11.56 8.30 -6.73
C GLY A 90 11.50 9.69 -6.08
N THR A 91 10.57 10.58 -6.42
CA THR A 91 9.39 10.34 -7.24
C THR A 91 9.35 11.31 -8.41
N THR A 92 8.55 10.96 -9.42
CA THR A 92 8.07 11.91 -10.43
C THR A 92 6.81 12.65 -9.96
N ASP A 93 6.44 13.65 -10.74
CA ASP A 93 5.23 14.46 -10.59
C ASP A 93 4.75 14.80 -12.01
N SER A 94 3.56 14.32 -12.39
CA SER A 94 2.98 14.53 -13.71
C SER A 94 1.47 14.56 -13.63
N SER A 95 0.82 15.44 -14.39
CA SER A 95 -0.65 15.46 -14.49
C SER A 95 -1.14 14.13 -15.05
N THR A 96 -2.23 13.60 -14.49
CA THR A 96 -2.74 12.27 -14.86
C THR A 96 -4.26 12.19 -14.80
N SER A 97 -4.83 11.19 -15.47
CA SER A 97 -6.24 10.83 -15.28
C SER A 97 -6.40 9.88 -14.10
N ILE A 98 -7.57 9.93 -13.46
CA ILE A 98 -7.88 9.05 -12.34
C ILE A 98 -8.16 7.64 -12.87
N THR A 99 -7.41 6.66 -12.38
CA THR A 99 -7.59 5.24 -12.67
C THR A 99 -7.34 4.42 -11.39
N PRO A 100 -8.05 3.29 -11.18
CA PRO A 100 -7.77 2.39 -10.05
C PRO A 100 -6.42 1.68 -10.17
N LEU A 101 -5.84 1.59 -11.38
CA LEU A 101 -4.59 0.90 -11.66
C LEU A 101 -3.65 1.85 -12.43
N PRO A 102 -3.06 2.87 -11.77
CA PRO A 102 -2.07 3.74 -12.40
C PRO A 102 -0.79 2.95 -12.69
N GLU A 103 -0.25 3.14 -13.88
CA GLU A 103 0.95 2.44 -14.36
C GLU A 103 2.14 3.39 -14.46
N PRO A 104 3.37 2.93 -14.21
CA PRO A 104 4.57 3.71 -14.44
C PRO A 104 4.90 3.77 -15.95
N ASN A 105 5.36 4.94 -16.41
CA ASN A 105 5.87 5.11 -17.76
C ASN A 105 7.39 4.88 -17.81
N GLU A 106 7.90 4.32 -18.91
CA GLU A 106 9.33 4.15 -19.16
C GLU A 106 10.11 5.47 -19.11
N ASN A 107 9.54 6.58 -19.58
CA ASN A 107 10.20 7.90 -19.50
C ASN A 107 10.43 8.34 -18.04
N GLU A 108 9.48 8.05 -17.15
CA GLU A 108 9.59 8.37 -15.72
C GLU A 108 10.59 7.46 -15.02
N ILE A 109 10.64 6.18 -15.39
CA ILE A 109 11.64 5.22 -14.93
C ILE A 109 13.04 5.68 -15.34
N GLN A 110 13.24 6.03 -16.62
CA GLN A 110 14.52 6.51 -17.12
C GLN A 110 14.94 7.82 -16.45
N PHE A 111 14.00 8.75 -16.22
CA PHE A 111 14.27 9.97 -15.47
C PHE A 111 14.83 9.68 -14.07
N ILE A 112 14.25 8.72 -13.33
CA ILE A 112 14.73 8.36 -11.99
C ILE A 112 16.13 7.74 -12.09
N LEU A 113 16.36 6.83 -13.04
CA LEU A 113 17.67 6.19 -13.24
C LEU A 113 18.76 7.22 -13.57
N ASP A 114 18.47 8.16 -14.46
CA ASP A 114 19.40 9.24 -14.83
C ASP A 114 19.69 10.17 -13.64
N ALA A 115 18.66 10.48 -12.85
CA ALA A 115 18.79 11.36 -11.69
C ALA A 115 19.71 10.79 -10.60
N ILE A 116 19.68 9.47 -10.37
CA ILE A 116 20.54 8.82 -9.37
C ILE A 116 21.91 8.45 -9.93
N CYS A 117 22.04 8.23 -11.24
CA CYS A 117 23.29 7.81 -11.88
C CYS A 117 24.43 8.81 -11.65
N ASP A 118 24.13 10.12 -11.67
CA ASP A 118 25.13 11.18 -11.46
C ASP A 118 25.75 11.16 -10.04
N TYR A 119 25.15 10.42 -9.09
CA TYR A 119 25.57 10.36 -7.68
C TYR A 119 26.17 9.01 -7.27
N LEU A 120 26.28 8.05 -8.20
CA LEU A 120 26.70 6.68 -7.92
C LEU A 120 27.98 6.32 -8.69
N ASN A 121 28.90 5.63 -8.01
CA ASN A 121 30.12 5.10 -8.63
C ASN A 121 29.90 3.76 -9.36
N ILE A 122 28.67 3.26 -9.38
CA ILE A 122 28.28 2.02 -10.06
C ILE A 122 27.45 2.34 -11.30
N LYS A 123 27.53 1.47 -12.31
CA LYS A 123 26.68 1.61 -13.49
C LYS A 123 25.23 1.30 -13.12
N VAL A 124 24.38 2.33 -13.15
CA VAL A 124 22.93 2.19 -13.00
C VAL A 124 22.35 1.57 -14.27
N ARG A 125 21.58 0.48 -14.15
CA ARG A 125 21.02 -0.25 -15.30
C ARG A 125 19.52 -0.38 -15.19
N ARG A 126 18.83 -0.20 -16.31
CA ARG A 126 17.38 -0.47 -16.41
C ARG A 126 17.00 -1.92 -16.07
N THR A 127 17.90 -2.87 -16.34
CA THR A 127 17.75 -4.30 -16.00
C THR A 127 17.82 -4.58 -14.50
N ASP A 128 18.28 -3.62 -13.70
CA ASP A 128 18.34 -3.78 -12.24
C ASP A 128 17.04 -3.31 -11.57
N VAL A 129 16.08 -2.75 -12.33
CA VAL A 129 14.76 -2.40 -11.79
C VAL A 129 13.96 -3.67 -11.56
N LEU A 130 13.73 -4.00 -10.29
CA LEU A 130 12.98 -5.18 -9.85
C LEU A 130 11.46 -4.97 -9.90
N SER A 131 11.04 -3.73 -9.74
CA SER A 131 9.64 -3.31 -9.77
C SER A 131 9.55 -1.81 -10.03
N ALA A 132 8.51 -1.34 -10.72
CA ALA A 132 8.17 0.06 -10.87
C ALA A 132 6.67 0.23 -10.62
N TRP A 133 6.23 1.32 -10.02
CA TRP A 133 4.81 1.53 -9.75
C TRP A 133 4.48 3.00 -9.67
N SER A 134 3.22 3.32 -9.94
CA SER A 134 2.69 4.67 -9.90
C SER A 134 1.59 4.79 -8.84
N GLY A 135 1.45 5.97 -8.26
CA GLY A 135 0.35 6.33 -7.38
C GLY A 135 -0.22 7.70 -7.74
N ILE A 136 -1.51 7.90 -7.51
CA ILE A 136 -2.19 9.18 -7.78
C ILE A 136 -2.33 9.97 -6.49
N ARG A 137 -1.79 11.20 -6.47
CA ARG A 137 -1.94 12.19 -5.41
C ARG A 137 -3.22 12.99 -5.63
N PRO A 138 -4.15 13.02 -4.66
CA PRO A 138 -5.36 13.84 -4.75
C PRO A 138 -5.05 15.28 -4.30
N LEU A 139 -4.35 16.08 -5.12
CA LEU A 139 -3.99 17.45 -4.73
C LEU A 139 -5.24 18.30 -4.62
N ALA A 140 -5.58 18.76 -3.41
CA ALA A 140 -6.83 19.46 -3.17
C ALA A 140 -6.78 20.91 -3.69
N VAL A 141 -7.88 21.33 -4.31
CA VAL A 141 -8.17 22.72 -4.64
C VAL A 141 -9.31 23.15 -3.75
N ASP A 142 -9.12 24.20 -2.96
CA ASP A 142 -10.22 24.74 -2.14
C ASP A 142 -11.19 25.51 -3.05
N PRO A 143 -12.44 25.03 -3.23
CA PRO A 143 -13.42 25.70 -4.07
C PRO A 143 -13.85 27.08 -3.54
N ASN A 144 -13.56 27.40 -2.27
CA ASN A 144 -13.85 28.70 -1.65
C ASN A 144 -12.65 29.66 -1.64
N ALA A 145 -11.47 29.23 -2.13
CA ALA A 145 -10.31 30.11 -2.19
C ALA A 145 -10.52 31.22 -3.23
N LYS A 146 -10.23 32.47 -2.84
CA LYS A 146 -10.35 33.65 -3.72
C LYS A 146 -9.37 33.63 -4.91
N ASN A 147 -8.31 32.82 -4.83
CA ASN A 147 -7.32 32.61 -5.89
C ASN A 147 -7.31 31.13 -6.27
N THR A 148 -7.69 30.82 -7.52
CA THR A 148 -7.73 29.47 -8.10
C THR A 148 -6.35 28.83 -8.33
N GLU A 149 -5.26 29.58 -8.13
CA GLU A 149 -3.87 29.11 -8.32
C GLU A 149 -3.26 28.45 -7.08
N SER A 150 -3.89 28.53 -5.91
CA SER A 150 -3.36 27.90 -4.69
C SER A 150 -3.88 26.47 -4.55
N ILE A 151 -3.24 25.52 -5.24
CA ILE A 151 -3.34 24.09 -4.88
C ILE A 151 -2.89 23.98 -3.41
N SER A 152 -3.80 23.60 -2.52
CA SER A 152 -3.47 23.43 -1.11
C SER A 152 -2.64 22.16 -0.95
N ARG A 153 -1.48 22.28 -0.29
CA ARG A 153 -0.68 21.11 0.12
C ARG A 153 -1.22 20.46 1.39
N ASP A 154 -2.26 21.04 1.98
CA ASP A 154 -2.96 20.53 3.15
C ASP A 154 -4.23 19.78 2.74
N HIS A 155 -4.93 19.18 3.70
CA HIS A 155 -6.22 18.55 3.45
C HIS A 155 -7.35 19.57 3.44
N VAL A 156 -8.42 19.22 2.74
CA VAL A 156 -9.67 19.98 2.71
C VAL A 156 -10.78 19.10 3.28
N VAL A 157 -11.56 19.66 4.19
CA VAL A 157 -12.82 19.09 4.68
C VAL A 157 -13.96 20.00 4.25
N SER A 158 -14.91 19.48 3.48
CA SER A 158 -16.06 20.23 3.01
C SER A 158 -17.37 19.48 3.24
N GLU A 159 -18.44 20.23 3.47
CA GLU A 159 -19.82 19.74 3.47
C GLU A 159 -20.59 20.55 2.43
N GLU A 160 -20.70 20.00 1.22
CA GLU A 160 -21.44 20.65 0.13
C GLU A 160 -22.92 20.28 0.14
N TYR A 161 -23.23 19.11 0.68
CA TYR A 161 -24.58 18.58 0.84
C TYR A 161 -24.82 18.22 2.30
N PRO A 162 -25.99 18.60 2.87
CA PRO A 162 -26.30 18.26 4.26
C PRO A 162 -26.13 16.76 4.53
N GLY A 163 -25.23 16.41 5.45
CA GLY A 163 -24.94 15.03 5.83
C GLY A 163 -23.92 14.30 4.95
N LEU A 164 -23.32 14.95 3.94
CA LEU A 164 -22.21 14.43 3.14
C LEU A 164 -20.94 15.24 3.40
N VAL A 165 -20.07 14.70 4.26
CA VAL A 165 -18.77 15.28 4.57
C VAL A 165 -17.72 14.67 3.64
N THR A 166 -17.00 15.49 2.88
CA THR A 166 -15.88 15.04 2.04
C THR A 166 -14.56 15.47 2.65
N ILE A 167 -13.59 14.53 2.70
CA ILE A 167 -12.19 14.82 3.02
C ILE A 167 -11.29 14.36 1.88
N THR A 168 -10.40 15.26 1.43
CA THR A 168 -9.41 14.97 0.39
C THR A 168 -8.14 15.80 0.57
N GLY A 169 -7.11 15.53 -0.22
CA GLY A 169 -5.78 16.12 -0.03
C GLY A 169 -5.04 15.57 1.19
N GLY A 170 -4.14 16.39 1.73
CA GLY A 170 -3.31 16.02 2.87
C GLY A 170 -2.22 15.00 2.55
N LYS A 171 -1.60 14.47 3.61
CA LYS A 171 -0.46 13.55 3.54
C LYS A 171 -0.66 12.37 4.46
N TRP A 172 0.01 11.27 4.14
CA TRP A 172 0.08 10.12 5.04
C TRP A 172 0.57 10.51 6.45
N THR A 173 1.53 11.44 6.56
CA THR A 173 2.05 11.89 7.86
C THR A 173 1.04 12.64 8.73
N THR A 174 -0.02 13.19 8.13
CA THR A 174 -1.04 14.00 8.83
C THR A 174 -2.38 13.28 8.98
N TYR A 175 -2.45 11.99 8.59
CA TYR A 175 -3.71 11.23 8.50
C TYR A 175 -4.56 11.26 9.79
N ARG A 176 -3.93 11.23 10.97
CA ARG A 176 -4.64 11.25 12.26
C ARG A 176 -5.35 12.58 12.48
N SER A 177 -4.66 13.70 12.23
CA SER A 177 -5.24 15.05 12.35
C SER A 177 -6.34 15.25 11.30
N MET A 178 -6.12 14.77 10.08
CA MET A 178 -7.12 14.75 9.02
C MET A 178 -8.40 14.01 9.43
N ALA A 179 -8.25 12.82 10.02
CA ALA A 179 -9.38 12.04 10.51
C ALA A 179 -10.14 12.75 11.64
N GLU A 180 -9.43 13.40 12.55
CA GLU A 180 -10.03 14.21 13.61
C GLU A 180 -10.88 15.35 13.06
N ASP A 181 -10.38 16.10 12.08
CA ASP A 181 -11.12 17.17 11.42
C ASP A 181 -12.37 16.65 10.68
N ALA A 182 -12.26 15.52 9.97
CA ALA A 182 -13.39 14.89 9.29
C ALA A 182 -14.47 14.43 10.29
N VAL A 183 -14.08 13.85 11.42
CA VAL A 183 -15.02 13.40 12.46
C VAL A 183 -15.68 14.61 13.13
N ASN A 184 -14.94 15.69 13.40
CA ASN A 184 -15.50 16.93 13.94
C ASN A 184 -16.54 17.55 12.99
N ALA A 185 -16.26 17.57 11.68
CA ALA A 185 -17.21 18.00 10.68
C ALA A 185 -18.46 17.10 10.65
N ALA A 186 -18.29 15.77 10.75
CA ALA A 186 -19.40 14.83 10.79
C ALA A 186 -20.26 15.00 12.06
N ILE A 187 -19.66 15.27 13.22
CA ILE A 187 -20.39 15.55 14.46
C ILE A 187 -21.28 16.79 14.28
N LYS A 188 -20.72 17.87 13.71
CA LYS A 188 -21.45 19.11 13.44
C LYS A 188 -22.59 18.89 12.44
N SER A 189 -22.30 18.25 11.31
CA SER A 189 -23.25 17.95 10.23
C SER A 189 -24.44 17.11 10.74
N GLY A 190 -24.14 16.05 11.50
CA GLY A 190 -25.14 15.12 12.03
C GLY A 190 -25.83 15.57 13.30
N LYS A 191 -25.46 16.74 13.85
CA LYS A 191 -25.87 17.21 15.19
C LYS A 191 -25.68 16.11 16.25
N LEU A 192 -24.53 15.44 16.19
CA LEU A 192 -24.18 14.35 17.10
C LEU A 192 -23.69 14.93 18.43
N SER A 193 -23.84 14.17 19.52
CA SER A 193 -23.41 14.56 20.86
C SER A 193 -22.48 13.48 21.42
N PRO A 194 -21.17 13.50 21.07
CA PRO A 194 -20.23 12.52 21.60
C PRO A 194 -20.05 12.70 23.11
N SER A 195 -19.81 11.60 23.82
CA SER A 195 -19.61 11.63 25.28
C SER A 195 -18.19 12.03 25.70
N ASN A 196 -17.22 11.95 24.79
CA ASN A 196 -15.80 12.21 25.04
C ASN A 196 -15.19 13.04 23.91
N GLU A 197 -14.07 13.71 24.21
CA GLU A 197 -13.21 14.33 23.21
C GLU A 197 -12.42 13.27 22.41
N CYS A 198 -11.71 13.71 21.37
CA CYS A 198 -10.86 12.85 20.56
C CYS A 198 -9.68 12.31 21.36
N ILE A 199 -9.57 10.99 21.48
CA ILE A 199 -8.49 10.30 22.22
C ILE A 199 -7.42 9.70 21.31
N THR A 200 -7.52 9.90 19.99
CA THR A 200 -6.72 9.17 18.99
C THR A 200 -5.21 9.44 19.05
N SER A 201 -4.79 10.55 19.67
CA SER A 201 -3.37 10.84 19.92
C SER A 201 -2.69 9.83 20.85
N ASN A 202 -3.47 9.18 21.72
CA ASN A 202 -2.99 8.22 22.72
C ASN A 202 -3.39 6.77 22.40
N LEU A 203 -4.18 6.54 21.34
CA LEU A 203 -4.56 5.20 20.93
C LEU A 203 -3.43 4.53 20.14
N ARG A 204 -2.92 3.42 20.66
CA ARG A 204 -1.96 2.56 19.95
C ARG A 204 -2.70 1.76 18.88
N LEU A 205 -2.12 1.67 17.69
CA LEU A 205 -2.61 0.78 16.65
C LEU A 205 -2.39 -0.68 17.05
N ILE A 206 -3.21 -1.56 16.49
CA ILE A 206 -3.13 -3.01 16.68
C ILE A 206 -1.70 -3.50 16.40
N GLY A 207 -1.17 -4.34 17.30
CA GLY A 207 0.21 -4.85 17.24
C GLY A 207 1.28 -3.90 17.80
N GLY A 208 0.97 -2.61 18.01
CA GLY A 208 1.93 -1.64 18.56
C GLY A 208 2.05 -1.64 20.08
N ASP A 209 1.02 -2.10 20.79
CA ASP A 209 1.05 -2.15 22.25
C ASP A 209 1.97 -3.26 22.76
N GLY A 210 2.94 -2.90 23.61
CA GLY A 210 3.95 -3.82 24.16
C GLY A 210 5.07 -4.23 23.19
N TRP A 211 5.16 -3.62 22.01
CA TRP A 211 6.23 -3.91 21.05
C TRP A 211 7.56 -3.27 21.47
N GLU A 212 8.64 -4.05 21.37
CA GLU A 212 10.01 -3.56 21.55
C GLU A 212 10.94 -4.08 20.44
N PRO A 213 12.03 -3.36 20.11
CA PRO A 213 12.96 -3.77 19.06
C PRO A 213 13.59 -5.15 19.24
N SER A 214 13.62 -5.68 20.47
CA SER A 214 14.17 -6.99 20.83
C SER A 214 13.18 -8.15 20.64
N LEU A 215 11.89 -7.88 20.37
CA LEU A 215 10.83 -8.90 20.30
C LEU A 215 11.15 -10.04 19.33
N PHE A 216 11.89 -9.77 18.25
CA PHE A 216 12.33 -10.80 17.30
C PHE A 216 13.15 -11.92 17.97
N THR A 217 13.88 -11.64 19.04
CA THR A 217 14.70 -12.63 19.75
C THR A 217 13.82 -13.69 20.42
N VAL A 218 12.71 -13.25 21.03
CA VAL A 218 11.72 -14.14 21.66
C VAL A 218 11.09 -15.04 20.60
N LEU A 219 10.67 -14.46 19.46
CA LEU A 219 10.12 -15.22 18.34
C LEU A 219 11.10 -16.28 17.83
N ALA A 220 12.37 -15.92 17.66
CA ALA A 220 13.39 -16.84 17.17
C ALA A 220 13.70 -17.96 18.17
N GLN A 221 13.70 -17.67 19.47
CA GLN A 221 13.98 -18.64 20.54
C GLN A 221 12.83 -19.62 20.79
N GLN A 222 11.58 -19.14 20.68
CA GLN A 222 10.40 -19.97 20.91
C GLN A 222 10.01 -20.83 19.69
N TYR A 223 10.48 -20.48 18.50
CA TYR A 223 10.21 -21.25 17.28
C TYR A 223 11.07 -22.52 17.22
N VAL A 224 10.43 -23.68 17.30
CA VAL A 224 11.09 -25.00 17.34
C VAL A 224 10.67 -25.82 16.13
N ARG A 225 11.23 -25.56 14.94
CA ARG A 225 10.84 -26.30 13.74
C ARG A 225 11.19 -27.78 13.89
N MET A 226 10.22 -28.68 13.83
CA MET A 226 10.49 -30.12 13.86
C MET A 226 10.80 -30.60 12.44
N LYS A 227 12.05 -30.40 11.96
CA LYS A 227 12.45 -30.91 10.64
C LYS A 227 12.85 -32.37 10.77
N LYS A 228 12.17 -33.28 10.06
CA LYS A 228 12.67 -34.65 9.87
C LYS A 228 13.87 -34.60 8.93
N SER A 229 15.06 -35.01 9.38
CA SER A 229 16.21 -35.22 8.51
C SER A 229 15.99 -36.45 7.61
N ASP A 230 16.81 -36.61 6.56
CA ASP A 230 16.80 -37.80 5.68
C ASP A 230 17.03 -39.13 6.45
N GLY A 231 17.53 -39.07 7.68
CA GLY A 231 17.65 -40.21 8.60
C GLY A 231 16.53 -40.34 9.63
N GLY A 232 15.41 -39.62 9.46
CA GLY A 232 14.29 -39.62 10.40
C GLY A 232 14.54 -38.87 11.71
N LYS A 233 15.71 -38.25 11.88
CA LYS A 233 16.09 -37.53 13.10
C LYS A 233 15.44 -36.15 13.10
N VAL A 234 14.66 -35.86 14.12
CA VAL A 234 14.06 -34.53 14.28
C VAL A 234 15.13 -33.57 14.78
N VAL A 235 15.50 -32.59 13.95
CA VAL A 235 16.41 -31.51 14.34
C VAL A 235 15.57 -30.25 14.53
N PRO A 236 15.67 -29.57 15.70
CA PRO A 236 15.08 -28.25 15.88
C PRO A 236 15.62 -27.30 14.82
N GLY A 237 14.77 -26.87 13.88
CA GLY A 237 15.10 -25.77 13.00
C GLY A 237 14.73 -24.46 13.69
N VAL A 238 15.65 -23.52 13.66
CA VAL A 238 15.46 -22.19 14.24
C VAL A 238 14.84 -21.29 13.17
N MET A 239 13.93 -20.40 13.56
CA MET A 239 13.49 -19.32 12.67
C MET A 239 14.69 -18.42 12.43
N ASP A 240 15.08 -18.23 11.17
CA ASP A 240 16.23 -17.39 10.89
C ASP A 240 15.95 -15.93 11.29
N THR A 241 17.03 -15.20 11.63
CA THR A 241 16.94 -13.84 12.16
C THR A 241 16.22 -12.88 11.22
N ALA A 242 16.31 -13.07 9.90
CA ALA A 242 15.63 -12.20 8.95
C ALA A 242 14.10 -12.41 9.00
N ALA A 243 13.64 -13.65 9.12
CA ALA A 243 12.21 -13.97 9.32
C ALA A 243 11.70 -13.34 10.62
N ALA A 244 12.41 -13.58 11.73
CA ALA A 244 11.97 -13.12 13.04
C ALA A 244 11.90 -11.59 13.12
N LYS A 245 12.92 -10.89 12.58
CA LYS A 245 12.92 -9.42 12.50
C LYS A 245 11.80 -8.89 11.61
N HIS A 246 11.53 -9.55 10.48
CA HIS A 246 10.43 -9.20 9.60
C HIS A 246 9.09 -9.33 10.32
N LEU A 247 8.78 -10.50 10.90
CA LEU A 247 7.51 -10.71 11.60
C LEU A 247 7.31 -9.71 12.73
N SER A 248 8.34 -9.49 13.56
CA SER A 248 8.30 -8.51 14.64
C SER A 248 8.00 -7.08 14.13
N ARG A 249 8.59 -6.66 13.01
CA ARG A 249 8.38 -5.32 12.45
C ARG A 249 7.05 -5.18 11.72
N ALA A 250 6.58 -6.24 11.07
CA ALA A 250 5.37 -6.22 10.25
C ALA A 250 4.10 -6.36 11.08
N TYR A 251 4.08 -7.26 12.07
CA TYR A 251 2.90 -7.61 12.85
C TYR A 251 2.97 -7.13 14.31
N GLY A 252 4.10 -6.56 14.73
CA GLY A 252 4.30 -6.11 16.09
C GLY A 252 4.13 -7.26 17.10
N THR A 253 3.36 -7.05 18.16
CA THR A 253 3.04 -8.09 19.15
C THR A 253 2.16 -9.22 18.62
N LEU A 254 1.58 -9.10 17.42
CA LEU A 254 0.84 -10.19 16.78
C LEU A 254 1.75 -11.20 16.06
N ALA A 255 3.06 -10.91 15.96
CA ALA A 255 4.02 -11.78 15.30
C ALA A 255 4.08 -13.20 15.89
N GLU A 256 3.80 -13.37 17.18
CA GLU A 256 3.72 -14.68 17.83
C GLU A 256 2.62 -15.56 17.24
N ARG A 257 1.48 -14.96 16.85
CA ARG A 257 0.38 -15.69 16.18
C ARG A 257 0.82 -16.23 14.82
N VAL A 258 1.55 -15.42 14.06
CA VAL A 258 2.11 -15.85 12.77
C VAL A 258 3.15 -16.96 12.95
N ALA A 259 4.03 -16.81 13.93
CA ALA A 259 5.02 -17.82 14.27
C ALA A 259 4.37 -19.15 14.73
N THR A 260 3.26 -19.07 15.46
CA THR A 260 2.47 -20.24 15.89
C THR A 260 1.86 -20.98 14.71
N ILE A 261 1.30 -20.26 13.73
CA ILE A 261 0.80 -20.87 12.48
C ILE A 261 1.96 -21.52 11.72
N ALA A 262 3.09 -20.82 11.58
CA ALA A 262 4.29 -21.36 10.93
C ALA A 262 4.80 -22.66 11.59
N GLN A 263 4.66 -22.76 12.91
CA GLN A 263 5.11 -23.89 13.72
C GLN A 263 4.14 -25.07 13.63
N ASN A 264 2.85 -24.83 13.88
CA ASN A 264 1.86 -25.88 14.10
C ASN A 264 1.26 -26.41 12.79
N GLU A 265 1.26 -25.62 11.73
CA GLU A 265 0.60 -25.94 10.45
C GLU A 265 1.60 -26.25 9.33
N ASN A 266 2.89 -26.38 9.67
CA ASN A 266 3.97 -26.64 8.71
C ASN A 266 4.08 -25.56 7.60
N LEU A 267 3.69 -24.31 7.90
CA LEU A 267 3.76 -23.14 7.03
C LEU A 267 4.99 -22.25 7.31
N GLY A 268 6.05 -22.83 7.88
CA GLY A 268 7.31 -22.12 8.20
C GLY A 268 8.29 -21.98 7.04
N LYS A 269 7.90 -22.31 5.80
CA LYS A 269 8.76 -22.16 4.62
C LYS A 269 8.73 -20.71 4.11
N ARG A 270 9.80 -20.30 3.42
CA ARG A 270 9.85 -19.04 2.69
C ARG A 270 8.93 -19.07 1.48
N LEU A 271 8.18 -17.99 1.25
CA LEU A 271 7.37 -17.83 0.04
C LEU A 271 8.22 -17.56 -1.20
N ALA A 272 9.27 -16.75 -1.05
CA ALA A 272 10.17 -16.37 -2.12
C ALA A 272 11.63 -16.43 -1.65
N HIS A 273 12.52 -16.88 -2.53
CA HIS A 273 13.95 -16.90 -2.24
C HIS A 273 14.49 -15.48 -2.07
N GLY A 274 15.35 -15.26 -1.07
CA GLY A 274 15.93 -13.93 -0.80
C GLY A 274 14.98 -12.94 -0.10
N TYR A 275 13.78 -13.36 0.30
CA TYR A 275 12.82 -12.52 1.02
C TYR A 275 12.40 -13.12 2.36
N PRO A 276 12.09 -12.30 3.38
CA PRO A 276 11.82 -12.78 4.72
C PRO A 276 10.35 -13.19 4.94
N TYR A 277 9.57 -13.42 3.88
CA TYR A 277 8.16 -13.77 3.99
C TYR A 277 7.94 -15.27 4.19
N LEU A 278 7.07 -15.64 5.13
CA LEU A 278 6.68 -17.02 5.41
C LEU A 278 5.32 -17.37 4.81
N GLU A 279 5.12 -18.64 4.48
CA GLU A 279 3.81 -19.16 4.05
C GLU A 279 2.72 -18.89 5.09
N ALA A 280 3.06 -18.94 6.38
CA ALA A 280 2.15 -18.68 7.49
C ALA A 280 1.55 -17.27 7.48
N GLU A 281 2.23 -16.29 6.88
CA GLU A 281 1.69 -14.93 6.74
C GLU A 281 0.45 -14.93 5.85
N VAL A 282 0.40 -15.78 4.82
CA VAL A 282 -0.76 -15.89 3.93
C VAL A 282 -1.98 -16.36 4.72
N ALA A 283 -1.83 -17.45 5.46
CA ALA A 283 -2.89 -18.00 6.30
C ALA A 283 -3.32 -17.01 7.40
N TYR A 284 -2.35 -16.37 8.07
CA TYR A 284 -2.66 -15.35 9.08
C TYR A 284 -3.47 -14.19 8.49
N CYS A 285 -3.05 -13.66 7.35
CA CYS A 285 -3.71 -12.53 6.69
C CYS A 285 -5.12 -12.90 6.21
N ALA A 286 -5.33 -14.11 5.70
CA ALA A 286 -6.64 -14.60 5.32
C ALA A 286 -7.61 -14.62 6.52
N ARG A 287 -7.13 -15.12 7.67
CA ARG A 287 -7.94 -15.30 8.87
C ARG A 287 -8.18 -14.01 9.67
N ASN A 288 -7.24 -13.07 9.67
CA ASN A 288 -7.21 -11.95 10.62
C ASN A 288 -7.14 -10.56 9.98
N GLU A 289 -6.78 -10.46 8.71
CA GLU A 289 -6.51 -9.17 8.06
C GLU A 289 -7.31 -8.97 6.77
N TYR A 290 -8.44 -9.67 6.60
CA TYR A 290 -9.33 -9.54 5.44
C TYR A 290 -8.56 -9.69 4.10
N CYS A 291 -7.67 -10.67 4.02
CA CYS A 291 -6.96 -10.98 2.79
C CYS A 291 -7.80 -11.92 1.94
N GLU A 292 -8.58 -11.34 1.03
CA GLU A 292 -9.62 -12.04 0.25
C GLU A 292 -9.21 -12.33 -1.20
N SER A 293 -8.01 -11.89 -1.61
CA SER A 293 -7.45 -12.12 -2.94
C SER A 293 -5.93 -12.30 -2.90
N ALA A 294 -5.36 -12.89 -3.96
CA ALA A 294 -3.92 -12.98 -4.11
C ALA A 294 -3.25 -11.60 -4.16
N VAL A 295 -3.93 -10.62 -4.77
CA VAL A 295 -3.47 -9.23 -4.87
C VAL A 295 -3.42 -8.56 -3.49
N ASP A 296 -4.37 -8.85 -2.59
CA ASP A 296 -4.33 -8.34 -1.21
C ASP A 296 -3.04 -8.75 -0.52
N PHE A 297 -2.64 -10.01 -0.70
CA PHE A 297 -1.42 -10.51 -0.08
C PHE A 297 -0.15 -9.91 -0.71
N ILE A 298 0.05 -10.06 -2.02
CA ILE A 298 1.31 -9.68 -2.69
C ILE A 298 1.54 -8.17 -2.69
N ALA A 299 0.47 -7.36 -2.72
CA ALA A 299 0.57 -5.92 -2.79
C ALA A 299 0.50 -5.26 -1.41
N ARG A 300 -0.50 -5.63 -0.59
CA ARG A 300 -0.86 -4.85 0.61
C ARG A 300 -0.34 -5.45 1.91
N ARG A 301 -0.32 -6.78 2.04
CA ARG A 301 0.11 -7.47 3.26
C ARG A 301 1.62 -7.72 3.29
N SER A 302 2.20 -8.24 2.21
CA SER A 302 3.65 -8.50 2.09
C SER A 302 4.43 -7.37 1.40
N ARG A 303 3.78 -6.66 0.47
CA ARG A 303 4.40 -5.70 -0.47
C ARG A 303 5.41 -6.32 -1.45
N LEU A 304 5.44 -7.64 -1.60
CA LEU A 304 6.38 -8.32 -2.49
C LEU A 304 6.26 -7.83 -3.95
N ALA A 305 5.04 -7.53 -4.43
CA ALA A 305 4.83 -6.97 -5.76
C ALA A 305 5.53 -5.62 -5.99
N PHE A 306 5.59 -4.78 -4.94
CA PHE A 306 6.28 -3.49 -4.98
C PHE A 306 7.80 -3.62 -4.88
N LEU A 307 8.30 -4.71 -4.30
CA LEU A 307 9.74 -4.94 -4.11
C LEU A 307 10.37 -5.64 -5.31
N ASP A 308 9.69 -6.66 -5.84
CA ASP A 308 10.21 -7.53 -6.89
C ASP A 308 9.06 -8.31 -7.53
N THR A 309 8.72 -7.89 -8.75
CA THR A 309 7.60 -8.42 -9.53
C THR A 309 7.83 -9.88 -9.90
N ASP A 310 9.07 -10.30 -10.17
CA ASP A 310 9.39 -11.67 -10.55
C ASP A 310 9.32 -12.59 -9.33
N ALA A 311 9.82 -12.17 -8.17
CA ALA A 311 9.68 -12.93 -6.93
C ALA A 311 8.20 -13.09 -6.52
N ALA A 312 7.38 -12.04 -6.69
CA ALA A 312 5.93 -12.11 -6.48
C ALA A 312 5.28 -13.14 -7.41
N SER A 313 5.62 -13.10 -8.71
CA SER A 313 5.10 -14.02 -9.73
C SER A 313 5.45 -15.48 -9.44
N HIS A 314 6.66 -15.76 -8.95
CA HIS A 314 7.05 -17.12 -8.57
C HIS A 314 6.37 -17.61 -7.28
N ALA A 315 6.11 -16.74 -6.31
CA ALA A 315 5.44 -17.10 -5.06
C ALA A 315 3.91 -17.32 -5.23
N LEU A 316 3.34 -16.74 -6.29
CA LEU A 316 1.90 -16.64 -6.55
C LEU A 316 1.14 -17.98 -6.51
N PRO A 317 1.63 -19.07 -7.16
CA PRO A 317 0.93 -20.37 -7.10
C PRO A 317 0.78 -20.89 -5.66
N ARG A 318 1.82 -20.74 -4.82
CA ARG A 318 1.81 -21.20 -3.44
C ARG A 318 0.90 -20.33 -2.55
N ILE A 319 0.91 -19.02 -2.77
CA ILE A 319 0.00 -18.08 -2.08
C ILE A 319 -1.46 -18.47 -2.35
N ILE A 320 -1.80 -18.70 -3.61
CA ILE A 320 -3.16 -19.06 -4.02
C ILE A 320 -3.57 -20.43 -3.49
N GLU A 321 -2.67 -21.39 -3.43
CA GLU A 321 -2.94 -22.70 -2.81
C GLU A 321 -3.34 -22.54 -1.33
N ILE A 322 -2.61 -21.70 -0.58
CA ILE A 322 -2.91 -21.44 0.84
C ILE A 322 -4.23 -20.69 0.96
N LEU A 323 -4.43 -19.58 0.22
CA LEU A 323 -5.70 -18.84 0.24
C LEU A 323 -6.89 -19.70 -0.17
N ALA A 324 -6.73 -20.59 -1.15
CA ALA A 324 -7.78 -21.52 -1.55
C ALA A 324 -8.15 -22.50 -0.44
N THR A 325 -7.17 -22.89 0.38
CA THR A 325 -7.43 -23.73 1.56
C THR A 325 -8.18 -22.93 2.63
N GLU A 326 -7.76 -21.71 2.92
CA GLU A 326 -8.38 -20.84 3.93
C GLU A 326 -9.83 -20.47 3.58
N HIS A 327 -10.09 -20.19 2.31
CA HIS A 327 -11.37 -19.68 1.82
C HIS A 327 -12.23 -20.73 1.11
N ASN A 328 -11.78 -21.99 1.08
CA ASN A 328 -12.44 -23.10 0.36
C ASN A 328 -12.69 -22.81 -1.14
N TRP A 329 -11.72 -22.21 -1.83
CA TRP A 329 -11.86 -21.88 -3.25
C TRP A 329 -11.76 -23.11 -4.15
N ASP A 330 -12.68 -23.21 -5.10
CA ASP A 330 -12.60 -24.18 -6.18
C ASP A 330 -11.47 -23.87 -7.18
N LYS A 331 -11.28 -24.77 -8.15
CA LYS A 331 -10.25 -24.60 -9.20
C LYS A 331 -10.56 -23.46 -10.16
N SER A 332 -11.83 -23.08 -10.33
CA SER A 332 -12.22 -21.97 -11.18
C SER A 332 -11.77 -20.65 -10.56
N ARG A 333 -12.07 -20.44 -9.27
CA ARG A 333 -11.64 -19.27 -8.51
C ARG A 333 -10.12 -19.18 -8.40
N GLN A 334 -9.42 -20.29 -8.16
CA GLN A 334 -7.95 -20.30 -8.18
C GLN A 334 -7.38 -19.79 -9.52
N LYS A 335 -7.98 -20.19 -10.65
CA LYS A 335 -7.56 -19.75 -11.99
C LYS A 335 -7.84 -18.26 -12.21
N GLU A 336 -9.01 -17.78 -11.76
CA GLU A 336 -9.37 -16.37 -11.79
C GLU A 336 -8.37 -15.51 -11.00
N GLU A 337 -8.01 -15.93 -9.79
CA GLU A 337 -7.03 -15.25 -8.95
C GLU A 337 -5.63 -15.22 -9.56
N ILE A 338 -5.20 -16.32 -10.19
CA ILE A 338 -3.92 -16.34 -10.94
C ILE A 338 -3.95 -15.29 -12.05
N GLN A 339 -5.03 -15.21 -12.83
CA GLN A 339 -5.13 -14.30 -13.95
C GLN A 339 -5.13 -12.83 -13.49
N LYS A 340 -5.99 -12.50 -12.51
CA LYS A 340 -6.05 -11.14 -11.93
C LYS A 340 -4.73 -10.69 -11.34
N ALA A 341 -4.05 -11.58 -10.61
CA ALA A 341 -2.77 -11.25 -10.01
C ALA A 341 -1.65 -11.09 -11.05
N LYS A 342 -1.67 -11.85 -12.14
CA LYS A 342 -0.73 -11.64 -13.25
C LYS A 342 -0.96 -10.31 -13.94
N GLU A 343 -2.21 -9.98 -14.28
CA GLU A 343 -2.57 -8.68 -14.86
C GLU A 343 -2.14 -7.54 -13.95
N PHE A 344 -2.37 -7.68 -12.64
CA PHE A 344 -1.90 -6.73 -11.64
C PHE A 344 -0.38 -6.60 -11.63
N LEU A 345 0.38 -7.70 -11.69
CA LEU A 345 1.85 -7.62 -11.71
C LEU A 345 2.41 -7.03 -13.01
N GLU A 346 1.71 -7.17 -14.14
CA GLU A 346 2.13 -6.52 -15.38
C GLU A 346 2.05 -4.99 -15.27
N THR A 347 1.18 -4.42 -14.43
CA THR A 347 1.14 -2.96 -14.18
C THR A 347 2.36 -2.46 -13.42
N PHE A 348 3.14 -3.35 -12.81
CA PHE A 348 4.39 -3.02 -12.12
C PHE A 348 5.61 -3.02 -13.07
N LYS A 349 5.36 -3.33 -14.34
CA LYS A 349 6.33 -3.21 -15.41
C LYS A 349 6.03 -1.94 -16.18
N SER A 350 7.04 -1.38 -16.83
CA SER A 350 6.89 -0.19 -17.66
C SER A 350 5.84 -0.41 -18.75
N SER A 351 4.82 0.44 -18.81
CA SER A 351 3.95 0.50 -19.97
C SER A 351 4.57 1.42 -21.04
N LYS A 352 4.27 1.17 -22.32
CA LYS A 352 4.72 2.04 -23.43
C LYS A 352 3.96 3.38 -23.50
N ASN A 353 3.01 3.62 -22.59
CA ASN A 353 2.01 4.67 -22.73
C ASN A 353 2.24 5.81 -21.75
N ALA A 354 2.94 6.86 -22.19
CA ALA A 354 2.51 8.27 -22.04
C ALA A 354 3.53 9.24 -22.66
N HIS A 355 3.00 10.24 -23.36
CA HIS A 355 3.75 11.39 -23.86
C HIS A 355 4.11 12.30 -22.67
N PHE A 356 5.40 12.52 -22.44
CA PHE A 356 5.87 13.49 -21.45
C PHE A 356 5.64 14.90 -22.01
N HIS A 357 4.61 15.59 -21.55
CA HIS A 357 4.49 17.04 -21.78
C HIS A 357 5.01 17.75 -20.53
N ASP A 358 6.23 18.26 -20.62
CA ASP A 358 6.94 18.96 -19.54
C ASP A 358 6.46 20.41 -19.32
N GLY A 359 5.38 20.82 -19.99
CA GLY A 359 4.78 22.14 -19.85
C GLY A 359 5.70 23.31 -20.20
N LYS A 360 6.87 23.07 -20.83
CA LYS A 360 7.88 24.11 -21.07
C LYS A 360 7.93 24.66 -22.50
N HIS A 361 7.10 24.16 -23.41
CA HIS A 361 6.98 24.74 -24.76
C HIS A 361 5.51 24.77 -25.21
N GLN A 362 4.95 25.98 -25.27
CA GLN A 362 3.84 26.34 -26.18
C GLN A 362 4.43 26.98 -27.43
#